data_AF-A0A2B8AW95-F1
#
_entry.id   AF-A0A2B8AW95-F1
#
_cell.length_a   1.000
_cell.length_b   1.000
_cell.length_c   1.000
_cell.angle_alpha   90.00
_cell.angle_beta   90.00
_cell.angle_gamma   90.00
#
_symmetry.space_group_name_H-M   'P 1'
#
loop_
_entity.id
_entity.type
_entity.pdbx_description
1 polymer ?
#
loop_
_entity_poly.entity_id
_entity_poly.type
_entity_poly.pdbx_seq_one_letter_code
_entity_poly.pdbx_strand_id
1 'polypeptide(L)'
;MQAGEVMYEEMVRLGVWETVVPADRAAVRWAVVTGRTVTEGAPDAGRVKRGVSGLVGLLQHVIRVCERAPYPTPRTVELRQVAETHRRLAALPEGWRDEVMRRVVTGGEDITHAVAEAQLSRNRLRSWYGPEAVDDAPATGTAGHDANDGVQA
;
A
#
# COMPACT_ATOMS: atom_id res chain seq x y z
N MET A 1 -25.06 -9.20 -1.65
CA MET A 1 -24.23 -8.49 -2.64
C MET A 1 -22.87 -9.15 -2.65
N GLN A 2 -22.38 -9.60 -3.81
CA GLN A 2 -21.12 -10.34 -3.87
C GLN A 2 -19.93 -9.41 -3.95
N ALA A 3 -18.88 -9.69 -3.18
CA ALA A 3 -17.72 -8.80 -3.04
C ALA A 3 -17.10 -8.39 -4.39
N GLY A 4 -17.07 -9.29 -5.37
CA GLY A 4 -16.58 -9.00 -6.72
C GLY A 4 -17.44 -7.98 -7.47
N GLU A 5 -18.77 -8.07 -7.36
CA GLU A 5 -19.69 -7.13 -8.01
C GLU A 5 -19.60 -5.75 -7.38
N VAL A 6 -19.58 -5.69 -6.05
CA VAL A 6 -19.41 -4.44 -5.30
C VAL A 6 -18.08 -3.78 -5.67
N MET A 7 -16.98 -4.53 -5.69
CA MET A 7 -15.68 -4.00 -6.10
C MET A 7 -15.69 -3.49 -7.53
N TYR A 8 -16.27 -4.25 -8.46
CA TYR A 8 -16.36 -3.81 -9.85
C TYR A 8 -17.18 -2.52 -10.01
N GLU A 9 -18.37 -2.47 -9.41
CA GLU A 9 -19.26 -1.30 -9.47
C GLU A 9 -18.61 -0.08 -8.83
N GLU A 10 -17.97 -0.22 -7.68
CA GLU A 10 -17.26 0.86 -7.01
C GLU A 10 -16.05 1.35 -7.82
N MET A 11 -15.27 0.44 -8.42
CA MET A 11 -14.14 0.82 -9.26
C MET A 11 -14.57 1.55 -10.55
N VAL A 12 -15.71 1.17 -11.12
CA VAL A 12 -16.31 1.86 -12.27
C VAL A 12 -16.87 3.22 -11.83
N ARG A 13 -17.60 3.29 -10.72
CA ARG A 13 -18.17 4.52 -10.16
C ARG A 13 -17.10 5.56 -9.84
N LEU A 14 -15.96 5.12 -9.31
CA LEU A 14 -14.81 5.98 -8.99
C LEU A 14 -13.93 6.28 -10.21
N GLY A 15 -14.24 5.75 -11.39
CA GLY A 15 -13.48 5.98 -12.63
C GLY A 15 -12.08 5.34 -12.65
N VAL A 16 -11.76 4.48 -11.68
CA VAL A 16 -10.43 3.87 -11.52
C VAL A 16 -10.28 2.54 -12.26
N TRP A 17 -11.38 2.00 -12.80
CA TRP A 17 -11.40 0.71 -13.49
C TRP A 17 -10.37 0.64 -14.64
N GLU A 18 -10.26 1.68 -15.45
CA GLU A 18 -9.31 1.67 -16.57
C GLU A 18 -7.86 1.97 -16.14
N THR A 19 -7.66 2.55 -14.96
CA THR A 19 -6.34 2.95 -14.45
C THR A 19 -5.66 1.89 -13.58
N VAL A 20 -6.41 0.92 -13.04
CA VAL A 20 -5.83 -0.18 -12.26
C VAL A 20 -5.01 -1.14 -13.10
N VAL A 21 -4.04 -1.80 -12.46
CA VAL A 21 -3.17 -2.75 -13.16
C VAL A 21 -3.98 -3.93 -13.70
N PRO A 22 -3.60 -4.51 -14.86
CA PRO A 22 -4.34 -5.60 -15.48
C PRO A 22 -4.59 -6.83 -14.59
N ALA A 23 -3.67 -7.13 -13.67
CA ALA A 23 -3.80 -8.23 -12.71
C ALA A 23 -4.97 -8.01 -11.74
N ASP A 24 -5.13 -6.80 -11.22
CA ASP A 24 -6.20 -6.45 -10.27
C ASP A 24 -7.56 -6.50 -10.96
N ARG A 25 -7.65 -6.03 -12.21
CA ARG A 25 -8.86 -6.20 -13.04
C ARG A 25 -9.22 -7.67 -13.25
N ALA A 26 -8.22 -8.52 -13.45
CA ALA A 26 -8.43 -9.96 -13.62
C ALA A 26 -8.97 -10.60 -12.34
N ALA A 27 -8.41 -10.26 -11.18
CA ALA A 27 -8.86 -10.75 -9.89
C ALA A 27 -10.31 -10.32 -9.59
N VAL A 28 -10.67 -9.06 -9.84
CA VAL A 28 -12.04 -8.55 -9.66
C VAL A 28 -13.01 -9.29 -10.58
N ARG A 29 -12.68 -9.46 -11.87
CA ARG A 29 -13.52 -10.21 -12.81
C ARG A 29 -13.68 -11.68 -12.41
N TRP A 30 -12.62 -12.31 -11.91
CA TRP A 30 -12.67 -13.66 -11.39
C TRP A 30 -13.65 -13.77 -10.21
N ALA A 31 -13.58 -12.84 -9.25
CA ALA A 31 -14.47 -12.79 -8.09
C ALA A 31 -15.95 -12.59 -8.52
N VAL A 32 -16.22 -11.77 -9.55
CA VAL A 32 -17.57 -11.62 -10.13
C VAL A 32 -18.05 -12.92 -10.75
N VAL A 33 -17.22 -13.60 -11.55
CA VAL A 33 -17.61 -14.84 -12.24
C VAL A 33 -17.82 -15.99 -11.27
N THR A 34 -16.88 -16.20 -10.34
CA THR A 34 -16.93 -17.28 -9.35
C THR A 34 -18.02 -17.07 -8.31
N GLY A 35 -18.21 -15.82 -7.83
CA GLY A 35 -19.30 -15.46 -6.93
C GLY A 35 -20.66 -15.86 -7.50
N ARG A 36 -20.91 -15.55 -8.77
CA ARG A 36 -22.18 -15.88 -9.46
C ARG A 36 -22.37 -17.38 -9.64
N THR A 37 -21.34 -18.11 -10.02
CA THR A 37 -21.43 -19.58 -10.22
C THR A 37 -21.67 -20.37 -8.93
N VAL A 38 -21.26 -19.84 -7.77
CA VAL A 38 -21.46 -20.51 -6.47
C VAL A 38 -22.88 -20.29 -5.94
N THR A 39 -23.53 -19.18 -6.29
CA THR A 39 -24.88 -18.84 -5.80
C THR A 39 -26.02 -19.20 -6.74
N GLU A 40 -25.79 -19.14 -8.06
CA GLU A 40 -26.83 -19.46 -9.05
C GLU A 40 -26.69 -20.94 -9.44
N GLY A 41 -27.44 -21.79 -8.71
CA GLY A 41 -27.63 -23.18 -9.12
C GLY A 41 -28.15 -23.26 -10.56
N ALA A 42 -27.47 -24.08 -11.36
CA ALA A 42 -27.61 -24.30 -12.81
C ALA A 42 -27.00 -23.18 -13.71
N PRO A 43 -25.79 -23.39 -14.26
CA PRO A 43 -25.16 -22.43 -15.16
C PRO A 43 -25.91 -22.32 -16.50
N ASP A 44 -26.37 -21.11 -16.84
CA ASP A 44 -26.78 -20.76 -18.21
C ASP A 44 -25.54 -20.78 -19.12
N ALA A 45 -25.49 -21.77 -20.02
CA ALA A 45 -24.37 -21.99 -20.93
C ALA A 45 -24.04 -20.76 -21.79
N GLY A 46 -25.03 -19.93 -22.15
CA GLY A 46 -24.82 -18.71 -22.93
C GLY A 46 -24.08 -17.61 -22.16
N ARG A 47 -24.41 -17.45 -20.88
CA ARG A 47 -23.77 -16.48 -19.97
C ARG A 47 -22.37 -16.94 -19.57
N VAL A 48 -22.18 -18.23 -19.29
CA VAL A 48 -20.85 -18.82 -19.02
C VAL A 48 -19.93 -18.65 -20.23
N LYS A 49 -20.41 -18.92 -21.45
CA LYS A 49 -19.59 -18.78 -22.68
C LYS A 49 -19.10 -17.34 -22.90
N ARG A 50 -19.94 -16.33 -22.64
CA ARG A 50 -19.54 -14.91 -22.73
C ARG A 50 -18.53 -14.52 -21.63
N GLY A 51 -18.77 -14.94 -20.39
CA GLY A 51 -17.84 -14.70 -19.28
C GLY A 51 -16.47 -15.35 -19.51
N VAL A 52 -16.47 -16.60 -19.98
CA VAL A 52 -15.24 -17.34 -20.33
C VAL A 52 -14.52 -16.70 -21.51
N SER A 53 -15.22 -16.26 -22.55
CA SER A 53 -14.58 -15.59 -23.69
C SER A 53 -13.92 -14.26 -23.30
N GLY A 54 -14.58 -13.48 -22.44
CA GLY A 54 -13.99 -12.26 -21.88
C GLY A 54 -12.79 -12.52 -20.97
N LEU A 55 -12.82 -13.64 -20.22
CA LEU A 55 -11.71 -14.08 -19.38
C LEU A 55 -10.52 -14.57 -20.21
N VAL A 56 -10.76 -15.35 -21.26
CA VAL A 56 -9.72 -15.84 -22.19
C VAL A 56 -9.02 -14.66 -22.86
N GLY A 57 -9.77 -13.65 -23.33
CA GLY A 57 -9.18 -12.44 -23.90
C GLY A 57 -8.34 -11.65 -22.89
N LEU A 58 -8.78 -11.57 -21.63
CA LEU A 58 -8.03 -10.90 -20.57
C LEU A 58 -6.78 -11.69 -20.15
N LEU A 59 -6.87 -13.02 -20.04
CA LEU A 59 -5.73 -13.91 -19.77
C LEU A 59 -4.69 -13.79 -20.88
N GLN A 60 -5.10 -13.82 -22.15
CA GLN A 60 -4.19 -13.61 -23.27
C GLN A 60 -3.55 -12.23 -23.25
N HIS A 61 -4.28 -11.20 -22.82
CA HIS A 61 -3.73 -9.86 -22.66
C HIS A 61 -2.72 -9.79 -21.51
N VAL A 62 -3.02 -10.38 -20.35
CA VAL A 62 -2.12 -10.45 -19.19
C VAL A 62 -0.89 -11.28 -19.52
N ILE A 63 -1.04 -12.45 -20.15
CA ILE A 63 0.08 -13.28 -20.63
C ILE A 63 0.96 -12.44 -21.56
N ARG A 64 0.39 -11.75 -22.55
CA ARG A 64 1.17 -10.91 -23.49
C ARG A 64 1.87 -9.73 -22.80
N VAL A 65 1.26 -9.14 -21.77
CA VAL A 65 1.86 -8.07 -20.97
C VAL A 65 2.97 -8.63 -20.07
N CYS A 66 2.77 -9.81 -19.49
CA CYS A 66 3.74 -10.51 -18.64
C CYS A 66 4.87 -11.16 -19.44
N GLU A 67 4.67 -11.52 -20.71
CA GLU A 67 5.71 -11.98 -21.64
C GLU A 67 6.61 -10.80 -22.08
N ARG A 68 6.07 -9.58 -22.11
CA ARG A 68 6.81 -8.34 -22.42
C ARG A 68 7.44 -7.67 -21.21
N ALA A 69 6.91 -7.87 -20.02
CA ALA A 69 7.54 -7.43 -18.79
C ALA A 69 8.58 -8.50 -18.39
N PRO A 70 9.84 -8.15 -18.11
CA PRO A 70 10.74 -9.11 -17.49
C PRO A 70 10.07 -9.56 -16.19
N TYR A 71 9.83 -10.88 -16.06
CA TYR A 71 9.22 -11.45 -14.86
C TYR A 71 9.89 -10.83 -13.63
N PRO A 72 9.12 -10.38 -12.62
CA PRO A 72 9.70 -9.88 -11.39
C PRO A 72 10.45 -11.04 -10.73
N THR A 73 11.75 -11.13 -11.00
CA THR A 73 12.67 -11.96 -10.23
C THR A 73 12.68 -11.45 -8.78
N PRO A 74 12.96 -12.31 -7.80
CA PRO A 74 13.10 -11.87 -6.40
C PRO A 74 13.99 -10.64 -6.27
N ARG A 75 15.12 -10.63 -7.00
CA ARG A 75 16.05 -9.49 -7.09
C ARG A 75 15.39 -8.20 -7.59
N THR A 76 14.57 -8.26 -8.64
CA THR A 76 13.88 -7.06 -9.15
C THR A 76 12.76 -6.57 -8.22
N VAL A 77 12.15 -7.47 -7.45
CA VAL A 77 11.17 -7.10 -6.40
C VAL A 77 11.86 -6.39 -5.25
N GLU A 78 12.97 -6.94 -4.75
CA GLU A 78 13.79 -6.32 -3.71
C GLU A 78 14.29 -4.94 -4.12
N LEU A 79 14.84 -4.80 -5.33
CA LEU A 79 15.29 -3.50 -5.85
C LEU A 79 14.15 -2.48 -5.95
N ARG A 80 12.97 -2.92 -6.37
CA ARG A 80 11.78 -2.05 -6.40
C ARG A 80 11.35 -1.64 -4.98
N GLN A 81 11.41 -2.55 -4.02
CA GLN A 81 11.08 -2.27 -2.63
C GLN A 81 12.08 -1.29 -2.01
N VAL A 82 13.38 -1.47 -2.23
CA VAL A 82 14.41 -0.52 -1.79
C VAL A 82 14.20 0.86 -2.41
N ALA A 83 13.93 0.94 -3.72
CA ALA A 83 13.67 2.21 -4.40
C ALA A 83 12.38 2.90 -3.92
N GLU A 84 11.37 2.12 -3.52
CA GLU A 84 10.15 2.65 -2.91
C GLU A 84 10.41 3.17 -1.49
N THR A 85 11.08 2.39 -0.64
CA THR A 85 11.46 2.81 0.72
C THR A 85 12.31 4.07 0.70
N HIS A 86 13.28 4.16 -0.22
CA HIS A 86 14.10 5.35 -0.41
C HIS A 86 13.27 6.58 -0.81
N ARG A 87 12.35 6.44 -1.78
CA ARG A 87 11.46 7.54 -2.19
C ARG A 87 10.56 8.02 -1.06
N ARG A 88 10.04 7.09 -0.25
CA ARG A 88 9.21 7.41 0.93
C ARG A 88 9.99 8.14 2.01
N LEU A 89 11.21 7.70 2.28
CA LEU A 89 12.12 8.39 3.20
C LEU A 89 12.43 9.80 2.69
N ALA A 90 12.80 9.95 1.41
CA ALA A 90 13.12 11.25 0.81
C ALA A 90 11.93 12.23 0.82
N ALA A 91 10.69 11.74 0.81
CA ALA A 91 9.47 12.55 0.89
C ALA A 91 9.10 13.01 2.31
N LEU A 92 9.80 12.51 3.34
CA LEU A 92 9.61 12.99 4.71
C LEU A 92 10.31 14.33 4.93
N PRO A 93 9.76 15.23 5.77
CA PRO A 93 10.47 16.43 6.21
C PRO A 93 11.81 16.06 6.87
N GLU A 94 12.77 16.97 6.85
CA GLU A 94 14.16 16.71 7.29
C GLU A 94 14.25 16.12 8.70
N GLY A 95 13.60 16.74 9.70
CA GLY A 95 13.62 16.21 11.08
C GLY A 95 13.03 14.80 11.23
N TRP A 96 12.09 14.42 10.36
CA TRP A 96 11.54 13.06 10.34
C TRP A 96 12.49 12.06 9.67
N ARG A 97 13.25 12.49 8.66
CA ARG A 97 14.28 11.65 8.03
C ARG A 97 15.38 11.32 9.04
N ASP A 98 15.84 12.32 9.77
CA ASP A 98 16.89 12.16 10.78
C ASP A 98 16.44 11.23 11.90
N GLU A 99 15.20 11.36 12.37
CA GLU A 99 14.64 10.47 13.40
C GLU A 99 14.53 9.02 12.91
N VAL A 100 14.09 8.79 11.67
CA VAL A 100 14.08 7.45 11.06
C VAL A 100 15.49 6.87 11.00
N MET A 101 16.47 7.65 10.53
CA MET A 101 17.85 7.19 10.45
C MET A 101 18.44 6.90 11.82
N ARG A 102 18.12 7.72 12.83
CA ARG A 102 18.53 7.50 14.22
C ARG A 102 17.98 6.18 14.76
N ARG A 103 16.70 5.86 14.51
CA ARG A 103 16.09 4.59 14.95
C ARG A 103 16.72 3.37 14.29
N VAL A 104 17.01 3.45 13.00
CA VAL A 104 17.68 2.37 12.26
C VAL A 104 19.09 2.15 12.81
N VAL A 105 19.88 3.22 12.98
CA VAL A 105 21.28 3.13 13.42
C VAL A 105 21.41 2.73 14.90
N THR A 106 20.57 3.28 15.78
CA THR A 106 20.67 3.06 17.22
C THR A 106 19.83 1.88 17.72
N GLY A 107 18.65 1.67 17.13
CA GLY A 107 17.71 0.63 17.54
C GLY A 107 17.83 -0.68 16.75
N GLY A 108 18.59 -0.68 15.65
CA GLY A 108 18.65 -1.83 14.73
C GLY A 108 17.30 -2.11 14.05
N GLU A 109 16.42 -1.12 14.00
CA GLU A 109 15.09 -1.24 13.39
C GLU A 109 15.21 -1.42 11.88
N ASP A 110 14.33 -2.24 11.29
CA ASP A 110 14.24 -2.35 9.84
C ASP A 110 13.81 -1.00 9.22
N ILE A 111 14.56 -0.54 8.21
CA ILE A 111 14.34 0.76 7.58
C ILE A 111 12.95 0.89 6.94
N THR A 112 12.37 -0.21 6.44
CA THR A 112 11.03 -0.18 5.86
C THR A 112 9.99 0.03 6.95
N HIS A 113 10.16 -0.64 8.09
CA HIS A 113 9.29 -0.46 9.26
C HIS A 113 9.37 0.96 9.82
N ALA A 114 10.59 1.47 10.04
CA ALA A 114 10.82 2.80 10.60
C ALA A 114 10.23 3.92 9.72
N VAL A 115 10.36 3.82 8.39
CA VAL A 115 9.75 4.75 7.43
C VAL A 115 8.22 4.68 7.48
N ALA A 116 7.64 3.48 7.56
CA ALA A 116 6.19 3.30 7.63
C ALA A 116 5.60 3.91 8.91
N GLU A 117 6.23 3.67 10.06
CA GLU A 117 5.83 4.25 11.34
C GLU A 117 5.93 5.78 11.32
N ALA A 118 7.03 6.35 10.80
CA ALA A 118 7.17 7.80 10.66
C ALA A 118 6.04 8.41 9.81
N GLN A 119 5.67 7.78 8.70
CA GLN A 119 4.55 8.23 7.86
C GLN A 119 3.21 8.14 8.59
N LEU A 120 2.97 7.05 9.35
CA LEU A 120 1.76 6.88 10.15
C LEU A 120 1.66 7.91 11.27
N SER A 121 2.74 8.12 12.03
CA SER A 121 2.82 9.15 13.07
C SER A 121 2.58 10.54 12.51
N ARG A 122 3.20 10.86 11.37
CA ARG A 122 3.00 12.12 10.66
C ARG A 122 1.53 12.33 10.25
N ASN A 123 0.90 11.30 9.70
CA ASN A 123 -0.51 11.35 9.31
C ASN A 123 -1.44 11.50 10.53
N ARG A 124 -1.13 10.85 11.66
CA ARG A 124 -1.89 11.01 12.91
C ARG A 124 -1.80 12.43 13.45
N LEU A 125 -0.59 13.00 13.50
CA LEU A 125 -0.39 14.38 13.95
C LEU A 125 -1.15 15.36 13.06
N ARG A 126 -1.08 15.16 11.74
CA ARG A 126 -1.86 15.96 10.78
C ARG A 126 -3.36 15.89 11.03
N SER A 127 -3.87 14.71 11.36
CA SER A 127 -5.29 14.48 11.65
C SER A 127 -5.75 15.20 12.91
N TRP A 128 -4.91 15.21 13.95
CA TRP A 128 -5.28 15.74 15.28
C TRP A 128 -5.05 17.24 15.42
N TYR A 129 -3.99 17.77 14.81
CA TYR A 129 -3.53 19.14 15.02
C TYR A 129 -3.57 20.01 13.76
N GLY A 130 -4.03 19.46 12.64
CA GLY A 130 -4.05 20.14 11.35
C GLY A 130 -2.71 20.08 10.60
N PRO A 131 -2.66 20.62 9.36
CA PRO A 131 -1.51 20.49 8.48
C PRO A 131 -0.24 21.20 8.98
N GLU A 132 -0.38 22.28 9.76
CA GLU A 132 0.75 23.11 10.23
C GLU A 132 1.57 22.44 11.34
N ALA A 133 1.00 21.47 12.06
CA ALA A 133 1.66 20.79 13.17
C ALA A 133 2.76 19.79 12.75
N VAL A 134 3.03 19.68 11.46
CA VAL A 134 3.75 18.55 10.85
C VAL A 134 5.09 18.99 10.24
N ASP A 135 5.29 20.29 10.04
CA ASP A 135 6.43 20.83 9.31
C ASP A 135 7.69 21.03 10.20
N ASP A 136 7.54 21.11 11.54
CA ASP A 136 8.63 21.51 12.45
C ASP A 136 8.88 20.59 13.67
N ALA A 137 8.39 19.35 13.69
CA ALA A 137 8.58 18.48 14.87
C ALA A 137 9.62 17.36 14.67
N PRO A 138 10.93 17.61 14.87
CA PRO A 138 11.83 16.61 15.40
C PRO A 138 11.52 16.44 16.89
N ALA A 139 11.18 15.23 17.32
CA ALA A 139 10.98 14.93 18.72
C ALA A 139 12.29 15.19 19.49
N THR A 140 12.32 16.28 20.24
CA THR A 140 13.29 16.51 21.30
C THR A 140 13.36 15.27 22.18
N GLY A 141 14.55 14.70 22.29
CA GLY A 141 14.84 13.61 23.18
C GLY A 141 14.43 13.94 24.60
N THR A 142 13.67 13.05 25.21
CA THR A 142 13.54 12.98 26.67
C THR A 142 14.87 12.51 27.24
N ALA A 143 15.78 13.46 27.47
CA ALA A 143 16.94 13.31 28.34
C ALA A 143 16.69 14.10 29.63
N GLY A 144 17.02 13.50 30.77
CA GLY A 144 17.28 14.22 32.02
C GLY A 144 16.08 14.40 32.95
N HIS A 145 15.71 13.35 33.68
CA HIS A 145 15.17 13.54 35.03
C HIS A 145 16.35 13.81 35.97
N ASP A 146 16.93 15.01 35.88
CA ASP A 146 17.79 15.56 36.92
C ASP A 146 16.90 16.32 37.91
N ALA A 147 16.50 15.61 38.97
CA ALA A 147 16.03 16.25 40.19
C ALA A 147 17.27 16.52 41.06
N ASN A 148 17.79 17.75 40.96
CA ASN A 148 18.69 18.34 41.94
C ASN A 148 17.89 19.31 42.80
N ASP A 149 17.68 18.96 44.07
CA ASP A 149 17.54 19.89 45.18
C ASP A 149 18.27 19.19 46.35
N GLY A 150 19.30 19.76 46.97
CA GLY A 150 19.39 21.16 47.35
C GLY A 150 19.35 21.22 48.87
N VAL A 151 20.56 21.11 49.44
CA VAL A 151 20.97 21.45 50.80
C VAL A 151 20.05 22.47 51.50
N GLN A 152 19.61 22.15 52.73
CA GLN A 152 19.27 23.16 53.74
C GLN A 152 19.88 22.81 55.10
N ALA A 153 20.62 23.81 55.60
CA ALA A 153 21.03 24.14 56.97
C ALA A 153 21.92 23.15 57.76
#